data_AF-A0A356I5Z8-F1
#
_entry.id   AF-A0A356I5Z8-F1
#
_cell.length_a   1.000
_cell.length_b   1.000
_cell.length_c   1.000
_cell.angle_alpha   90.00
_cell.angle_beta   90.00
_cell.angle_gamma   90.00
#
_symmetry.space_group_name_H-M   'P 1'
#
loop_
_entity.id
_entity.type
_entity.pdbx_description
1 polymer ?
#
loop_
_entity_poly.entity_id
_entity_poly.type
_entity_poly.pdbx_seq_one_letter_code
_entity_poly.pdbx_strand_id
1 'polypeptide(L)'
;MQDKATLNPTPDQTFEIVGQGAYDFVRVLTHSKQLQRQGRVEEACNERFHAFQRISELLPEDEEVILEWEDPNTRAALEVIHASAIDHFLINDFEMSTAMLELLLELDPEDHLEAIILLAFNYLAMEEYELFDEVSNDISDKYACKEVLTMWAAFRRSGRIPEGDAIRFRTRFAPYFAEFTSDEHPADGQYLEDIESERPSVQAQARELWLRTENLWTLFPDFIAALRR
;
A
#
# COMPACT_ATOMS: atom_id res chain seq x y z
N MET A 1 -33.72 10.71 4.12
CA MET A 1 -33.48 9.52 4.94
C MET A 1 -31.97 9.45 5.04
N GLN A 2 -31.38 9.61 6.24
CA GLN A 2 -29.93 9.43 6.37
C GLN A 2 -29.62 7.99 5.93
N ASP A 3 -28.73 7.83 4.96
CA ASP A 3 -28.11 6.54 4.71
C ASP A 3 -27.46 6.14 6.03
N LYS A 4 -27.99 5.11 6.69
CA LYS A 4 -27.47 4.65 7.99
C LYS A 4 -26.75 3.35 7.75
N ALA A 5 -25.46 3.32 8.04
CA ALA A 5 -24.69 2.09 8.12
C ALA A 5 -24.69 1.53 9.54
N THR A 6 -24.46 0.23 9.67
CA THR A 6 -24.26 -0.46 10.94
C THR A 6 -23.10 -1.44 10.84
N LEU A 7 -22.42 -1.65 11.96
CA LEU A 7 -21.50 -2.77 12.16
C LEU A 7 -22.30 -3.93 12.74
N ASN A 8 -22.39 -5.03 12.00
CA ASN A 8 -23.12 -6.21 12.41
C ASN A 8 -22.13 -7.31 12.82
N PRO A 9 -22.20 -7.84 14.05
CA PRO A 9 -21.29 -8.89 14.48
C PRO A 9 -21.57 -10.21 13.75
N THR A 10 -20.51 -10.96 13.44
CA THR A 10 -20.57 -12.31 12.87
C THR A 10 -20.41 -13.37 13.96
N PRO A 11 -20.65 -14.67 13.65
CA PRO A 11 -20.33 -15.77 14.56
C PRO A 11 -18.83 -15.90 14.90
N ASP A 12 -17.95 -15.39 14.04
CA ASP A 12 -16.50 -15.52 14.15
C ASP A 12 -15.85 -14.34 14.90
N GLN A 13 -16.66 -13.52 15.58
CA GLN A 13 -16.22 -12.33 16.33
C GLN A 13 -15.62 -11.22 15.45
N THR A 14 -15.96 -11.22 14.17
CA THR A 14 -15.70 -10.13 13.21
C THR A 14 -16.96 -9.28 13.02
N PHE A 15 -16.88 -8.22 12.23
CA PHE A 15 -17.99 -7.33 11.92
C PHE A 15 -18.17 -7.12 10.42
N GLU A 16 -19.42 -7.14 9.97
CA GLU A 16 -19.83 -6.75 8.62
C GLU A 16 -20.31 -5.30 8.61
N ILE A 17 -19.87 -4.52 7.62
CA ILE A 17 -20.41 -3.18 7.35
C ILE A 17 -21.64 -3.30 6.45
N VAL A 18 -22.81 -3.11 7.04
CA VAL A 18 -24.08 -3.10 6.31
C VAL A 18 -24.53 -1.67 6.07
N GLY A 19 -24.62 -1.28 4.80
CA GLY A 19 -24.99 0.06 4.40
C GLY A 19 -25.55 0.14 2.98
N GLN A 20 -26.16 1.27 2.66
CA GLN A 20 -26.63 1.60 1.31
C GLN A 20 -26.17 3.02 0.95
N GLY A 21 -26.34 3.41 -0.31
CA GLY A 21 -26.08 4.78 -0.74
C GLY A 21 -24.58 5.10 -0.59
N ALA A 22 -24.24 6.08 0.24
CA ALA A 22 -22.85 6.45 0.48
C ALA A 22 -22.00 5.37 1.20
N TYR A 23 -22.64 4.36 1.77
CA TYR A 23 -22.02 3.22 2.47
C TYR A 23 -22.05 1.90 1.66
N ASP A 24 -22.44 1.97 0.38
CA ASP A 24 -22.22 0.90 -0.60
C ASP A 24 -20.78 1.05 -1.13
N PHE A 25 -19.83 0.47 -0.40
CA PHE A 25 -18.40 0.61 -0.69
C PHE A 25 -18.00 -0.16 -1.94
N VAL A 26 -18.71 -1.24 -2.31
CA VAL A 26 -18.53 -1.91 -3.60
C VAL A 26 -18.75 -0.92 -4.74
N ARG A 27 -19.83 -0.13 -4.67
CA ARG A 27 -20.15 0.86 -5.69
C ARG A 27 -19.16 2.03 -5.69
N VAL A 28 -18.81 2.55 -4.52
CA VAL A 28 -17.80 3.62 -4.37
C VAL A 28 -16.46 3.20 -4.97
N LEU A 29 -15.99 2.00 -4.62
CA LEU A 29 -14.72 1.49 -5.11
C LEU A 29 -14.75 1.25 -6.62
N THR A 30 -15.85 0.71 -7.14
CA THR A 30 -16.04 0.52 -8.58
C THR A 30 -16.02 1.85 -9.32
N HIS A 31 -16.71 2.87 -8.79
CA HIS A 31 -16.79 4.19 -9.41
C HIS A 31 -15.44 4.93 -9.36
N SER A 32 -14.73 4.91 -8.23
CA SER A 32 -13.39 5.51 -8.15
C SER A 32 -12.39 4.85 -9.10
N LYS A 33 -12.43 3.51 -9.26
CA LYS A 33 -11.63 2.79 -10.27
C LYS A 33 -12.00 3.23 -11.70
N GLN A 34 -13.28 3.51 -11.99
CA GLN A 34 -13.71 4.04 -13.30
C GLN A 34 -13.21 5.47 -13.53
N LEU A 35 -13.29 6.35 -12.53
CA LEU A 35 -12.78 7.71 -12.61
C LEU A 35 -11.27 7.72 -12.92
N GLN A 36 -10.51 6.88 -12.23
CA GLN A 36 -9.07 6.73 -12.45
C GLN A 36 -8.76 6.27 -13.88
N ARG A 37 -9.47 5.27 -14.40
CA ARG A 37 -9.34 4.81 -15.80
C ARG A 37 -9.70 5.87 -16.83
N GLN A 38 -10.53 6.84 -16.47
CA GLN A 38 -10.89 7.99 -17.31
C GLN A 38 -9.88 9.16 -17.19
N GLY A 39 -8.81 9.00 -16.40
CA GLY A 39 -7.85 10.06 -16.11
C GLY A 39 -8.34 11.11 -15.11
N ARG A 40 -9.50 10.89 -14.48
CA ARG A 40 -10.10 11.78 -13.47
C ARG A 40 -9.55 11.42 -12.08
N VAL A 41 -8.22 11.45 -11.95
CA VAL A 41 -7.49 10.93 -10.78
C VAL A 41 -7.86 11.68 -9.50
N GLU A 42 -7.87 13.00 -9.54
CA GLU A 42 -8.23 13.83 -8.36
C GLU A 42 -9.63 13.49 -7.83
N GLU A 43 -10.60 13.28 -8.72
CA GLU A 43 -11.96 12.90 -8.32
C GLU A 43 -12.01 11.49 -7.73
N ALA A 44 -11.21 10.56 -8.26
CA ALA A 44 -11.09 9.21 -7.71
C ALA A 44 -10.49 9.22 -6.30
N CYS A 45 -9.43 9.99 -6.08
CA CYS A 45 -8.78 10.13 -4.78
C CYS A 45 -9.74 10.77 -3.75
N ASN A 46 -10.43 11.84 -4.13
CA ASN A 46 -11.42 12.48 -3.25
C ASN A 46 -12.58 11.53 -2.89
N GLU A 47 -13.06 10.73 -3.83
CA GLU A 47 -14.12 9.75 -3.55
C GLU A 47 -13.68 8.68 -2.54
N ARG A 48 -12.45 8.16 -2.68
CA ARG A 48 -11.88 7.20 -1.72
C ARG A 48 -11.65 7.83 -0.35
N PHE A 49 -11.11 9.05 -0.30
CA PHE A 49 -10.90 9.75 0.97
C PHE A 49 -12.21 10.04 1.71
N HIS A 50 -13.24 10.52 1.01
CA HIS A 50 -14.56 10.73 1.62
C HIS A 50 -15.21 9.44 2.09
N ALA A 51 -14.95 8.31 1.42
CA ALA A 51 -15.43 7.01 1.86
C ALA A 51 -14.66 6.52 3.09
N PHE A 52 -13.33 6.70 3.14
CA PHE A 52 -12.53 6.47 4.36
C PHE A 52 -13.07 7.27 5.55
N GLN A 53 -13.38 8.56 5.39
CA GLN A 53 -13.94 9.39 6.46
C GLN A 53 -15.23 8.79 7.03
N ARG A 54 -16.12 8.27 6.17
CA ARG A 54 -17.36 7.61 6.59
C ARG A 54 -17.11 6.28 7.31
N ILE A 55 -16.08 5.54 6.91
CA ILE A 55 -15.68 4.30 7.60
C ILE A 55 -15.15 4.65 8.98
N SER A 56 -14.24 5.62 9.09
CA SER A 56 -13.71 6.08 10.37
C SER A 56 -14.82 6.59 11.32
N GLU A 57 -15.80 7.34 10.80
CA GLU A 57 -16.96 7.80 11.58
C GLU A 57 -17.90 6.65 12.04
N LEU A 58 -17.86 5.49 11.38
CA LEU A 58 -18.67 4.32 11.73
C LEU A 58 -18.06 3.51 12.87
N LEU A 59 -16.73 3.55 13.01
CA LEU A 59 -15.99 2.75 13.98
C LEU A 59 -16.14 3.32 15.40
N PRO A 60 -16.32 2.45 16.42
CA PRO A 60 -16.29 2.86 17.82
C PRO A 60 -14.88 3.30 18.25
N GLU A 61 -14.78 4.33 19.09
CA GLU A 61 -13.48 4.85 19.57
C GLU A 61 -12.81 3.94 20.62
N ASP A 62 -13.59 3.17 21.39
CA ASP A 62 -13.12 2.43 22.58
C ASP A 62 -13.28 0.89 22.45
N GLU A 63 -13.59 0.39 21.25
CA GLU A 63 -13.79 -1.06 21.01
C GLU A 63 -12.92 -1.54 19.85
N GLU A 64 -12.26 -2.68 20.04
CA GLU A 64 -11.53 -3.37 18.98
C GLU A 64 -12.52 -3.92 17.95
N VAL A 65 -12.32 -3.59 16.67
CA VAL A 65 -13.16 -4.03 15.57
C VAL A 65 -12.30 -4.74 14.55
N ILE A 66 -12.58 -6.03 14.33
CA ILE A 66 -12.04 -6.79 13.21
C ILE A 66 -13.13 -6.91 12.16
N LEU A 67 -12.84 -6.53 10.93
CA LEU A 67 -13.78 -6.53 9.81
C LEU A 67 -13.76 -7.87 9.06
N GLU A 68 -14.95 -8.34 8.68
CA GLU A 68 -15.12 -9.59 7.95
C GLU A 68 -14.66 -9.46 6.48
N TRP A 69 -13.58 -10.15 6.14
CA TRP A 69 -13.02 -10.12 4.78
C TRP A 69 -13.92 -10.79 3.74
N GLU A 70 -14.68 -11.82 4.13
CA GLU A 70 -15.52 -12.56 3.18
C GLU A 70 -16.80 -11.80 2.78
N ASP A 71 -17.22 -10.79 3.55
CA ASP A 71 -18.34 -9.92 3.17
C ASP A 71 -17.92 -8.92 2.07
N PRO A 72 -18.58 -8.89 0.90
CA PRO A 72 -18.16 -8.06 -0.22
C PRO A 72 -18.13 -6.56 0.07
N ASN A 73 -19.05 -6.04 0.87
CA ASN A 73 -19.10 -4.60 1.16
C ASN A 73 -18.04 -4.20 2.17
N THR A 74 -17.80 -5.06 3.15
CA THR A 74 -16.77 -4.92 4.17
C THR A 74 -15.38 -5.00 3.56
N ARG A 75 -15.12 -6.00 2.70
CA ARG A 75 -13.88 -6.06 1.91
C ARG A 75 -13.67 -4.82 1.06
N ALA A 76 -14.72 -4.34 0.40
CA ALA A 76 -14.62 -3.12 -0.40
C ALA A 76 -14.30 -1.88 0.46
N ALA A 77 -14.73 -1.85 1.73
CA ALA A 77 -14.36 -0.80 2.67
C ALA A 77 -12.85 -0.87 2.99
N LEU A 78 -12.31 -2.05 3.31
CA LEU A 78 -10.87 -2.27 3.53
C LEU A 78 -10.05 -1.88 2.28
N GLU A 79 -10.47 -2.31 1.09
CA GLU A 79 -9.85 -1.93 -0.18
C GLU A 79 -9.88 -0.40 -0.43
N VAL A 80 -10.94 0.29 0.01
CA VAL A 80 -11.05 1.76 -0.07
C VAL A 80 -10.04 2.44 0.86
N ILE A 81 -9.89 1.97 2.11
CA ILE A 81 -8.88 2.51 3.04
C ILE A 81 -7.49 2.36 2.43
N HIS A 82 -7.15 1.16 1.97
CA HIS A 82 -5.86 0.87 1.36
C HIS A 82 -5.59 1.75 0.13
N ALA A 83 -6.57 1.87 -0.77
CA ALA A 83 -6.42 2.70 -1.97
C ALA A 83 -6.29 4.20 -1.63
N SER A 84 -7.01 4.68 -0.61
CA SER A 84 -6.83 6.05 -0.10
C SER A 84 -5.46 6.25 0.53
N ALA A 85 -4.93 5.26 1.26
CA ALA A 85 -3.59 5.34 1.82
C ALA A 85 -2.51 5.42 0.74
N ILE A 86 -2.67 4.69 -0.37
CA ILE A 86 -1.81 4.78 -1.55
C ILE A 86 -1.87 6.18 -2.17
N ASP A 87 -3.06 6.77 -2.29
CA ASP A 87 -3.20 8.13 -2.84
C ASP A 87 -2.38 9.16 -2.04
N HIS A 88 -2.47 9.09 -0.71
CA HIS A 88 -1.74 9.99 0.19
C HIS A 88 -0.23 9.72 0.14
N PHE A 89 0.17 8.45 0.10
CA PHE A 89 1.57 8.07 -0.09
C PHE A 89 2.18 8.70 -1.35
N LEU A 90 1.49 8.59 -2.49
CA LEU A 90 1.99 9.05 -3.78
C LEU A 90 2.15 10.57 -3.87
N ILE A 91 1.41 11.33 -3.07
CA ILE A 91 1.57 12.79 -2.93
C ILE A 91 2.50 13.19 -1.77
N ASN A 92 3.17 12.21 -1.16
CA ASN A 92 4.09 12.35 -0.02
C ASN A 92 3.44 12.82 1.28
N ASP A 93 2.12 12.64 1.42
CA ASP A 93 1.41 12.76 2.68
C ASP A 93 1.55 11.44 3.46
N PHE A 94 2.77 11.21 3.95
CA PHE A 94 3.13 9.97 4.64
C PHE A 94 2.40 9.82 5.97
N GLU A 95 2.09 10.94 6.63
CA GLU A 95 1.41 10.95 7.92
C GLU A 95 -0.03 10.45 7.78
N MET A 96 -0.79 10.95 6.80
CA MET A 96 -2.13 10.45 6.52
C MET A 96 -2.10 9.01 5.99
N SER A 97 -1.13 8.69 5.12
CA SER A 97 -0.96 7.33 4.61
C SER A 97 -0.72 6.32 5.74
N THR A 98 0.19 6.63 6.67
CA THR A 98 0.46 5.81 7.86
C THR A 98 -0.78 5.63 8.71
N ALA A 99 -1.49 6.71 9.06
CA ALA A 99 -2.68 6.61 9.90
C ALA A 99 -3.76 5.72 9.29
N MET A 100 -3.93 5.77 7.96
CA MET A 100 -4.87 4.89 7.24
C MET A 100 -4.42 3.43 7.25
N LEU A 101 -3.12 3.16 7.10
CA LEU A 101 -2.57 1.80 7.07
C LEU A 101 -2.55 1.15 8.45
N GLU A 102 -2.23 1.91 9.50
CA GLU A 102 -2.34 1.45 10.89
C GLU A 102 -3.78 1.05 11.21
N LEU A 103 -4.75 1.94 10.90
CA LEU A 103 -6.17 1.60 11.04
C LEU A 103 -6.54 0.36 10.22
N LEU A 104 -6.05 0.25 8.98
CA LEU A 104 -6.34 -0.90 8.13
C LEU A 104 -5.86 -2.22 8.77
N LEU A 105 -4.66 -2.24 9.36
CA LEU A 105 -4.10 -3.42 10.02
C LEU A 105 -4.80 -3.74 11.36
N GLU A 106 -5.35 -2.73 12.04
CA GLU A 106 -6.23 -2.96 13.20
C GLU A 106 -7.55 -3.62 12.78
N LEU A 107 -8.13 -3.17 11.66
CA LEU A 107 -9.39 -3.71 11.12
C LEU A 107 -9.22 -5.07 10.44
N ASP A 108 -8.06 -5.33 9.86
CA ASP A 108 -7.71 -6.57 9.16
C ASP A 108 -6.33 -7.07 9.63
N PRO A 109 -6.25 -7.72 10.80
CA PRO A 109 -4.98 -8.19 11.36
C PRO A 109 -4.37 -9.36 10.57
N GLU A 110 -5.11 -9.97 9.66
CA GLU A 110 -4.57 -10.99 8.74
C GLU A 110 -3.81 -10.36 7.56
N ASP A 111 -3.88 -9.04 7.41
CA ASP A 111 -3.20 -8.25 6.37
C ASP A 111 -3.44 -8.79 4.96
N HIS A 112 -4.71 -8.99 4.59
CA HIS A 112 -5.08 -9.56 3.29
C HIS A 112 -4.59 -8.70 2.11
N LEU A 113 -4.36 -7.41 2.33
CA LEU A 113 -3.92 -6.44 1.32
C LEU A 113 -2.40 -6.22 1.30
N GLU A 114 -1.63 -6.92 2.15
CA GLU A 114 -0.19 -6.72 2.35
C GLU A 114 0.18 -5.24 2.64
N ALA A 115 -0.70 -4.54 3.36
CA ALA A 115 -0.62 -3.13 3.72
C ALA A 115 0.64 -2.81 4.55
N ILE A 116 1.13 -3.80 5.31
CA ILE A 116 2.34 -3.68 6.11
C ILE A 116 3.57 -3.26 5.28
N ILE A 117 3.62 -3.65 4.00
CA ILE A 117 4.73 -3.30 3.10
C ILE A 117 4.77 -1.78 2.85
N LEU A 118 3.62 -1.17 2.56
CA LEU A 118 3.53 0.27 2.34
C LEU A 118 3.74 1.04 3.64
N LEU A 119 3.26 0.51 4.77
CA LEU A 119 3.47 1.09 6.09
C LEU A 119 4.96 1.16 6.43
N ALA A 120 5.73 0.10 6.15
CA ALA A 120 7.17 0.10 6.33
C ALA A 120 7.89 1.17 5.49
N PHE A 121 7.43 1.42 4.25
CA PHE A 121 7.95 2.51 3.43
C PHE A 121 7.63 3.89 4.03
N ASN A 122 6.40 4.10 4.53
CA ASN A 122 6.02 5.34 5.21
C ASN A 122 6.89 5.61 6.44
N TYR A 123 7.06 4.63 7.33
CA TYR A 123 7.90 4.81 8.52
C TYR A 123 9.34 5.19 8.15
N LEU A 124 9.94 4.55 7.14
CA LEU A 124 11.27 4.93 6.67
C LEU A 124 11.30 6.33 6.03
N ALA A 125 10.25 6.73 5.32
CA ALA A 125 10.16 8.08 4.75
C ALA A 125 10.19 9.15 5.85
N MET A 126 9.47 8.89 6.95
CA MET A 126 9.34 9.76 8.12
C MET A 126 10.45 9.60 9.18
N GLU A 127 11.40 8.69 8.97
CA GLU A 127 12.47 8.36 9.94
C GLU A 127 11.99 7.72 11.25
N GLU A 128 10.82 7.11 11.25
CA GLU A 128 10.25 6.33 12.35
C GLU A 128 10.88 4.93 12.40
N TYR A 129 12.16 4.89 12.76
CA TYR A 129 12.98 3.69 12.68
C TYR A 129 12.56 2.56 13.61
N GLU A 130 12.07 2.90 14.81
CA GLU A 130 11.64 1.90 15.80
C GLU A 130 10.39 1.17 15.30
N LEU A 131 9.40 1.91 14.80
CA LEU A 131 8.18 1.35 14.21
C LEU A 131 8.49 0.56 12.93
N PHE A 132 9.39 1.05 12.08
CA PHE A 132 9.88 0.29 10.94
C PHE A 132 10.50 -1.05 11.38
N ASP A 133 11.39 -1.05 12.37
CA ASP A 133 12.08 -2.27 12.81
C ASP A 133 11.08 -3.30 13.39
N GLU A 134 9.98 -2.85 13.99
CA GLU A 134 8.87 -3.70 14.43
C GLU A 134 8.17 -4.37 13.25
N VAL A 135 7.53 -3.58 12.37
CA VAL A 135 6.71 -4.12 11.26
C VAL A 135 7.53 -4.86 10.21
N SER A 136 8.81 -4.50 10.06
CA SER A 136 9.69 -5.16 9.10
C SER A 136 9.87 -6.65 9.42
N ASN A 137 9.75 -7.08 10.69
CA ASN A 137 9.91 -8.49 11.06
C ASN A 137 8.82 -9.40 10.48
N ASP A 138 7.65 -8.84 10.18
CA ASP A 138 6.51 -9.56 9.64
C ASP A 138 6.57 -9.65 8.10
N ILE A 139 7.45 -8.86 7.47
CA ILE A 139 7.68 -8.91 6.02
C ILE A 139 8.67 -10.04 5.68
N SER A 140 8.23 -11.00 4.86
CA SER A 140 9.05 -12.15 4.46
C SER A 140 10.30 -11.78 3.64
N ASP A 141 11.47 -12.35 4.01
CA ASP A 141 12.72 -12.31 3.23
C ASP A 141 12.64 -12.98 1.84
N LYS A 142 11.48 -13.52 1.47
CA LYS A 142 11.21 -14.01 0.11
C LYS A 142 10.80 -12.90 -0.84
N TYR A 143 10.34 -11.77 -0.33
CA TYR A 143 9.88 -10.66 -1.14
C TYR A 143 11.01 -9.69 -1.46
N ALA A 144 11.05 -9.20 -2.69
CA ALA A 144 12.05 -8.23 -3.11
C ALA A 144 11.90 -6.88 -2.38
N CYS A 145 10.69 -6.50 -1.99
CA CYS A 145 10.42 -5.28 -1.22
C CYS A 145 11.15 -5.30 0.13
N LYS A 146 11.25 -6.45 0.81
CA LYS A 146 12.01 -6.60 2.07
C LYS A 146 13.48 -6.22 1.90
N GLU A 147 14.10 -6.64 0.80
CA GLU A 147 15.49 -6.26 0.49
C GLU A 147 15.64 -4.77 0.23
N VAL A 148 14.73 -4.19 -0.55
CA VAL A 148 14.71 -2.75 -0.84
C VAL A 148 14.56 -1.95 0.46
N LEU A 149 13.60 -2.30 1.30
CA LEU A 149 13.37 -1.69 2.61
C LEU A 149 14.61 -1.80 3.51
N THR A 150 15.23 -2.98 3.59
CA THR A 150 16.42 -3.20 4.42
C THR A 150 17.60 -2.34 3.96
N MET A 151 17.88 -2.34 2.65
CA MET A 151 18.95 -1.50 2.08
C MET A 151 18.66 -0.02 2.24
N TRP A 152 17.41 0.41 2.01
CA TRP A 152 17.02 1.80 2.13
C TRP A 152 17.07 2.29 3.57
N ALA A 153 16.61 1.49 4.54
CA ALA A 153 16.74 1.76 5.97
C ALA A 153 18.19 1.95 6.40
N ALA A 154 19.07 1.02 6.01
CA ALA A 154 20.51 1.12 6.30
C ALA A 154 21.13 2.38 5.66
N PHE A 155 20.71 2.70 4.43
CA PHE A 155 21.16 3.90 3.74
C PHE A 155 20.66 5.19 4.41
N ARG A 156 19.39 5.28 4.80
CA ARG A 156 18.84 6.43 5.55
C ARG A 156 19.58 6.66 6.87
N ARG A 157 19.90 5.59 7.59
CA ARG A 157 20.62 5.66 8.89
C ARG A 157 22.10 6.01 8.78
N SER A 158 22.78 5.59 7.70
CA SER A 158 24.26 5.61 7.65
C SER A 158 24.87 6.21 6.37
N GLY A 159 24.05 6.53 5.38
CA GLY A 159 24.49 6.95 4.04
C GLY A 159 25.15 5.83 3.23
N ARG A 160 25.01 4.56 3.63
CA ARG A 160 25.67 3.41 2.98
C ARG A 160 24.72 2.23 2.83
N ILE A 161 24.77 1.59 1.66
CA ILE A 161 24.12 0.30 1.42
C ILE A 161 25.09 -0.80 1.88
N PRO A 162 24.68 -1.73 2.76
CA PRO A 162 25.51 -2.85 3.15
C PRO A 162 25.86 -3.75 1.95
N GLU A 163 27.13 -4.09 1.79
CA GLU A 163 27.63 -4.84 0.62
C GLU A 163 26.95 -6.21 0.48
N GLY A 164 26.72 -6.90 1.60
CA GLY A 164 26.04 -8.20 1.61
C GLY A 164 24.60 -8.12 1.08
N ASP A 165 23.86 -7.07 1.43
CA ASP A 165 22.49 -6.87 0.99
C ASP A 165 22.45 -6.49 -0.49
N ALA A 166 23.37 -5.61 -0.94
CA ALA A 166 23.51 -5.28 -2.35
C ALA A 166 23.83 -6.52 -3.22
N ILE A 167 24.75 -7.39 -2.76
CA ILE A 167 25.06 -8.66 -3.45
C ILE A 167 23.83 -9.56 -3.49
N ARG A 168 23.09 -9.68 -2.39
CA ARG A 168 21.88 -10.51 -2.30
C ARG A 168 20.81 -10.00 -3.26
N PHE A 169 20.58 -8.70 -3.33
CA PHE A 169 19.60 -8.10 -4.25
C PHE A 169 20.00 -8.31 -5.73
N ARG A 170 21.27 -8.08 -6.08
CA ARG A 170 21.80 -8.34 -7.44
C ARG A 170 21.68 -9.79 -7.90
N THR A 171 21.80 -10.74 -6.98
CA THR A 171 21.84 -12.17 -7.32
C THR A 171 20.48 -12.85 -7.20
N ARG A 172 19.81 -12.72 -6.05
CA ARG A 172 18.54 -13.38 -5.76
C ARG A 172 17.34 -12.67 -6.39
N PHE A 173 17.44 -11.35 -6.55
CA PHE A 173 16.37 -10.50 -7.07
C PHE A 173 16.84 -9.73 -8.31
N ALA A 174 17.61 -10.39 -9.18
CA ALA A 174 18.23 -9.77 -10.35
C ALA A 174 17.28 -8.93 -11.23
N PRO A 175 16.02 -9.34 -11.52
CA PRO A 175 15.08 -8.50 -12.27
C PRO A 175 14.72 -7.20 -11.54
N TYR A 176 14.59 -7.24 -10.22
CA TYR A 176 14.32 -6.07 -9.39
C TYR A 176 15.53 -5.15 -9.32
N PHE A 177 16.74 -5.70 -9.17
CA PHE A 177 17.97 -4.90 -9.26
C PHE A 177 18.08 -4.20 -10.62
N ALA A 178 17.83 -4.92 -11.72
CA ALA A 178 17.86 -4.35 -13.07
C ALA A 178 16.82 -3.23 -13.22
N GLU A 179 15.60 -3.42 -12.72
CA GLU A 179 14.57 -2.37 -12.75
C GLU A 179 15.00 -1.17 -11.91
N PHE A 180 15.36 -1.32 -10.63
CA PHE A 180 15.76 -0.22 -9.73
C PHE A 180 17.03 0.53 -10.17
N THR A 181 17.82 -0.03 -11.08
CA THR A 181 19.02 0.61 -11.65
C THR A 181 18.84 1.08 -13.09
N SER A 182 17.67 0.81 -13.71
CA SER A 182 17.28 1.32 -15.03
C SER A 182 17.13 2.83 -15.02
N ASP A 183 17.35 3.48 -16.16
CA ASP A 183 17.09 4.90 -16.36
C ASP A 183 15.64 5.20 -16.76
N GLU A 184 14.90 4.20 -17.25
CA GLU A 184 13.52 4.34 -17.72
C GLU A 184 12.63 3.21 -17.20
N HIS A 185 11.36 3.54 -16.94
CA HIS A 185 10.35 2.65 -16.36
C HIS A 185 8.99 2.84 -17.07
N PRO A 186 8.87 2.43 -18.35
CA PRO A 186 7.67 2.69 -19.12
C PRO A 186 6.45 1.94 -18.52
N ALA A 187 5.43 2.71 -18.14
CA ALA A 187 4.10 2.21 -17.79
C ALA A 187 3.22 2.10 -19.05
N ASP A 188 3.72 1.37 -20.06
CA ASP A 188 3.06 1.21 -21.34
C ASP A 188 1.97 0.11 -21.35
N GLY A 189 1.28 -0.05 -22.48
CA GLY A 189 0.22 -1.05 -22.60
C GLY A 189 0.70 -2.49 -22.42
N GLN A 190 1.96 -2.80 -22.75
CA GLN A 190 2.51 -4.15 -22.58
C GLN A 190 2.75 -4.45 -21.10
N TYR A 191 3.25 -3.47 -20.36
CA TYR A 191 3.37 -3.53 -18.91
C TYR A 191 2.00 -3.72 -18.25
N LEU A 192 1.02 -2.89 -18.61
CA LEU A 192 -0.32 -2.94 -18.03
C LEU A 192 -1.01 -4.29 -18.27
N GLU A 193 -0.90 -4.85 -19.48
CA GLU A 193 -1.46 -6.18 -19.79
C GLU A 193 -0.77 -7.30 -18.98
N ASP A 194 0.55 -7.22 -18.77
CA ASP A 194 1.30 -8.22 -18.00
C ASP A 194 0.95 -8.15 -16.51
N ILE A 195 0.99 -6.95 -15.91
CA ILE A 195 0.75 -6.78 -14.47
C ILE A 195 -0.70 -7.08 -14.07
N GLU A 196 -1.67 -6.85 -14.95
CA GLU A 196 -3.09 -7.19 -14.73
C GLU A 196 -3.42 -8.68 -14.99
N SER A 197 -2.47 -9.47 -15.48
CA SER A 197 -2.69 -10.90 -15.74
C SER A 197 -2.79 -11.73 -14.46
N GLU A 198 -3.35 -12.95 -14.56
CA GLU A 198 -3.45 -13.87 -13.41
C GLU A 198 -2.08 -14.26 -12.81
N ARG A 199 -1.01 -14.17 -13.61
CA ARG A 199 0.35 -14.56 -13.23
C ARG A 199 1.34 -13.58 -13.85
N PRO A 200 1.45 -12.36 -13.30
CA PRO A 200 2.31 -11.34 -13.86
C PRO A 200 3.76 -11.77 -13.86
N SER A 201 4.52 -11.38 -14.88
CA SER A 201 5.94 -11.70 -14.97
C SER A 201 6.72 -11.06 -13.82
N VAL A 202 7.86 -11.67 -13.47
CA VAL A 202 8.75 -11.10 -12.44
C VAL A 202 9.26 -9.70 -12.85
N GLN A 203 9.38 -9.44 -14.16
CA GLN A 203 9.77 -8.12 -14.64
C GLN A 203 8.65 -7.08 -14.42
N ALA A 204 7.40 -7.44 -14.69
CA ALA A 204 6.26 -6.57 -14.41
C ALA A 204 6.12 -6.30 -12.91
N GLN A 205 6.27 -7.32 -12.05
CA GLN A 205 6.28 -7.14 -10.60
C GLN A 205 7.41 -6.22 -10.11
N ALA A 206 8.60 -6.35 -10.70
CA ALA A 206 9.73 -5.45 -10.40
C ALA A 206 9.43 -4.00 -10.77
N ARG A 207 8.83 -3.78 -11.95
CA ARG A 207 8.39 -2.46 -12.38
C ARG A 207 7.27 -1.90 -11.51
N GLU A 208 6.32 -2.73 -11.12
CA GLU A 208 5.24 -2.31 -10.22
C GLU A 208 5.78 -1.86 -8.87
N LEU A 209 6.70 -2.61 -8.27
CA LEU A 209 7.33 -2.19 -7.02
C LEU A 209 8.05 -0.84 -7.17
N TRP A 210 8.76 -0.66 -8.29
CA TRP A 210 9.43 0.60 -8.58
C TRP A 210 8.45 1.77 -8.76
N LEU A 211 7.44 1.63 -9.63
CA LEU A 211 6.45 2.67 -9.93
C LEU A 211 5.63 3.03 -8.69
N ARG A 212 5.23 2.04 -7.87
CA ARG A 212 4.52 2.28 -6.60
C ARG A 212 5.34 3.05 -5.57
N THR A 213 6.67 3.11 -5.72
CA THR A 213 7.58 3.79 -4.79
C THR A 213 8.37 4.92 -5.44
N GLU A 214 8.04 5.29 -6.69
CA GLU A 214 8.77 6.29 -7.49
C GLU A 214 8.90 7.65 -6.78
N ASN A 215 7.85 8.05 -6.06
CA ASN A 215 7.83 9.27 -5.28
C ASN A 215 8.95 9.31 -4.23
N LEU A 216 9.25 8.19 -3.57
CA LEU A 216 10.36 8.10 -2.61
C LEU A 216 11.70 8.31 -3.29
N TRP A 217 11.89 7.74 -4.47
CA TRP A 217 13.15 7.82 -5.20
C TRP A 217 13.37 9.17 -5.86
N THR A 218 12.27 9.89 -6.11
CA THR A 218 12.30 11.30 -6.48
C THR A 218 12.70 12.18 -5.28
N LEU A 219 12.16 11.90 -4.09
CA LEU A 219 12.48 12.64 -2.86
C LEU A 219 13.88 12.32 -2.32
N PHE A 220 14.32 11.06 -2.44
CA PHE A 220 15.55 10.53 -1.88
C PHE A 220 16.42 9.88 -2.98
N PRO A 221 16.86 10.65 -3.99
CA PRO A 221 17.52 10.11 -5.18
C PRO A 221 18.90 9.47 -4.88
N ASP A 222 19.53 9.86 -3.78
CA ASP A 222 20.86 9.37 -3.40
C ASP A 222 20.90 7.86 -3.14
N PHE A 223 19.78 7.26 -2.72
CA PHE A 223 19.69 5.81 -2.54
C PHE A 223 19.89 5.07 -3.87
N ILE A 224 19.23 5.55 -4.93
CA ILE A 224 19.33 4.97 -6.28
C ILE A 224 20.69 5.23 -6.89
N ALA A 225 21.21 6.44 -6.70
CA ALA A 225 22.57 6.77 -7.11
C ALA A 225 23.61 5.89 -6.40
N ALA A 226 23.37 5.50 -5.14
CA ALA A 226 24.22 4.56 -4.42
C ALA A 226 24.05 3.12 -4.92
N LEU A 227 22.83 2.69 -5.24
CA LEU A 227 22.55 1.34 -5.73
C LEU A 227 23.19 1.04 -7.10
N ARG A 228 23.31 2.07 -7.96
CA ARG A 228 23.96 2.00 -9.28
C ARG A 228 25.49 1.92 -9.23
N ARG A 229 26.12 2.13 -8.07
CA ARG A 229 27.59 2.05 -7.89
C ARG A 229 28.05 0.62 -7.64
#